data_AF-A0A1F7GIP5-F1
#
_entry.id   AF-A0A1F7GIP5-F1
#
_cell.length_a   1.000
_cell.length_b   1.000
_cell.length_c   1.000
_cell.angle_alpha   90.00
_cell.angle_beta   90.00
_cell.angle_gamma   90.00
#
_symmetry.space_group_name_H-M   'P 1'
#
loop_
_entity.id
_entity.type
_entity.pdbx_description
1 polymer ?
#
loop_
_entity_poly.entity_id
_entity_poly.type
_entity_poly.pdbx_seq_one_letter_code
_entity_poly.pdbx_strand_id
1 'polypeptide(L)'
;MRLMLLNEWIFLDMIVNTSLLLSATSFFIVSLMFGDALFARFNLKTFMKFLGFLLIGVTFILNLLHISYPVLIFWFMSAGLVLLFLGFILDPLSKLKFFAPLPLVFFPFLNDHILFFVLSLMITVGVFQLAYTTSHRDLIPLGVSFTLISVGEYLFHLKGIEQLKQLAVAGSFLYLFASLILLGWAWSYIALRLIYLLKRKKSSSLQG
;
A
#
# COMPACT_ATOMS: atom_id res chain seq x y z
N MET A 1 -20.50 27.47 20.06
CA MET A 1 -19.78 27.61 18.77
C MET A 1 -18.28 27.30 18.89
N ARG A 2 -17.50 27.95 19.79
CA ARG A 2 -16.06 27.64 19.97
C ARG A 2 -15.74 26.20 20.40
N LEU A 3 -16.54 25.61 21.30
CA LEU A 3 -16.39 24.21 21.73
C LEU A 3 -16.67 23.18 20.61
N MET A 4 -17.59 23.51 19.70
CA MET A 4 -17.94 22.64 18.57
C MET A 4 -16.81 22.61 17.53
N LEU A 5 -16.23 23.78 17.23
CA LEU A 5 -15.05 23.88 16.36
C LEU A 5 -13.84 23.13 16.95
N LEU A 6 -13.60 23.24 18.26
CA LEU A 6 -12.49 22.53 18.92
C LEU A 6 -12.61 21.00 18.77
N ASN A 7 -13.82 20.46 18.89
CA ASN A 7 -14.07 19.03 18.72
C ASN A 7 -13.85 18.55 17.27
N GLU A 8 -14.16 19.40 16.28
CA GLU A 8 -13.93 19.08 14.87
C GLU A 8 -12.43 18.96 14.55
N TRP A 9 -11.60 19.89 15.02
CA TRP A 9 -10.15 19.82 14.80
C TRP A 9 -9.51 18.58 15.45
N ILE A 10 -9.89 18.28 16.70
CA ILE A 10 -9.40 17.08 17.40
C ILE A 10 -9.80 15.80 16.64
N PHE A 11 -11.03 15.74 16.14
CA PHE A 11 -11.51 14.60 15.37
C PHE A 11 -10.74 14.42 14.06
N LEU A 12 -10.48 15.50 13.34
CA LEU A 12 -9.71 15.47 12.09
C LEU A 12 -8.25 15.04 12.32
N ASP A 13 -7.60 15.57 13.35
CA ASP A 13 -6.24 15.17 13.71
C ASP A 13 -6.18 13.69 14.13
N MET A 14 -7.19 13.21 14.85
CA MET A 14 -7.32 11.79 15.21
C MET A 14 -7.44 10.92 13.94
N ILE A 15 -8.23 11.33 12.94
CA ILE A 15 -8.35 10.60 11.67
C ILE A 15 -7.03 10.56 10.93
N VAL A 16 -6.32 11.69 10.83
CA VAL A 16 -5.02 11.75 10.15
C VAL A 16 -4.03 10.80 10.81
N ASN A 17 -3.85 10.88 12.12
CA ASN A 17 -2.92 10.01 12.85
C ASN A 17 -3.31 8.53 12.78
N THR A 18 -4.61 8.23 12.88
CA THR A 18 -5.13 6.87 12.74
C THR A 18 -4.89 6.32 11.34
N SER A 19 -5.08 7.15 10.30
CA SER A 19 -4.81 6.77 8.91
C SER A 19 -3.33 6.46 8.68
N LEU A 20 -2.42 7.25 9.26
CA LEU A 20 -0.98 7.01 9.18
C LEU A 20 -0.58 5.70 9.88
N LEU A 21 -1.07 5.48 11.09
CA LEU A 21 -0.79 4.28 11.88
C LEU A 21 -1.32 3.01 11.19
N LEU A 22 -2.55 3.02 10.73
CA LEU A 22 -3.15 1.89 10.02
C LEU A 22 -2.46 1.63 8.69
N SER A 23 -2.07 2.68 7.97
CA SER A 23 -1.31 2.54 6.71
C SER A 23 0.03 1.89 6.97
N ALA A 24 0.82 2.41 7.92
CA ALA A 24 2.09 1.80 8.34
C ALA A 24 1.92 0.32 8.69
N THR A 25 0.92 0.01 9.53
CA THR A 25 0.66 -1.34 10.02
C THR A 25 0.27 -2.28 8.87
N SER A 26 -0.64 -1.85 7.99
CA SER A 26 -1.09 -2.65 6.86
C SER A 26 0.04 -2.96 5.88
N PHE A 27 0.84 -1.96 5.51
CA PHE A 27 1.98 -2.17 4.62
C PHE A 27 3.06 -3.03 5.27
N PHE A 28 3.32 -2.89 6.57
CA PHE A 28 4.28 -3.74 7.27
C PHE A 28 3.83 -5.20 7.31
N ILE A 29 2.56 -5.46 7.63
CA ILE A 29 2.00 -6.82 7.64
C ILE A 29 2.07 -7.43 6.23
N VAL A 30 1.68 -6.69 5.19
CA VAL A 30 1.77 -7.17 3.80
C VAL A 30 3.22 -7.42 3.40
N SER A 31 4.16 -6.56 3.82
CA SER A 31 5.60 -6.80 3.64
C SER A 31 5.99 -8.15 4.25
N LEU A 32 5.65 -8.40 5.52
CA LEU A 32 5.95 -9.69 6.17
C LEU A 32 5.36 -10.90 5.44
N MET A 33 4.18 -10.79 4.83
CA MET A 33 3.60 -11.86 4.01
C MET A 33 4.50 -12.20 2.80
N PHE A 34 5.05 -11.19 2.11
CA PHE A 34 6.02 -11.42 1.04
C PHE A 34 7.38 -11.87 1.57
N GLY A 35 7.78 -11.41 2.77
CA GLY A 35 8.99 -11.85 3.47
C GLY A 35 8.97 -13.35 3.77
N ASP A 36 7.86 -13.85 4.29
CA ASP A 36 7.65 -15.28 4.54
C ASP A 36 7.74 -16.12 3.25
N ALA A 37 7.17 -15.63 2.15
CA ALA A 37 7.32 -16.28 0.84
C ALA A 37 8.77 -16.30 0.34
N LEU A 38 9.58 -15.27 0.64
CA LEU A 38 11.00 -15.21 0.29
C LEU A 38 11.83 -16.22 1.07
N PHE A 39 11.54 -16.41 2.37
CA PHE A 39 12.22 -17.43 3.17
C PHE A 39 11.97 -18.84 2.65
N ALA A 40 10.79 -19.10 2.06
CA ALA A 40 10.50 -20.39 1.43
C ALA A 40 11.23 -20.56 0.08
N ARG A 41 11.28 -19.52 -0.76
CA ARG A 41 12.02 -19.52 -2.03
C ARG A 41 12.35 -18.10 -2.47
N PHE A 42 13.62 -17.80 -2.62
CA PHE A 42 14.05 -16.50 -3.13
C PHE A 42 13.55 -16.27 -4.56
N ASN A 43 12.89 -15.12 -4.77
CA ASN A 43 12.42 -14.68 -6.06
C ASN A 43 12.47 -13.14 -6.12
N LEU A 44 13.14 -12.59 -7.14
CA LEU A 44 13.35 -11.16 -7.28
C LEU A 44 12.04 -10.36 -7.25
N LYS A 45 10.97 -10.83 -7.91
CA LYS A 45 9.67 -10.13 -7.92
C LYS A 45 9.03 -10.06 -6.53
N THR A 46 9.20 -11.12 -5.73
CA THR A 46 8.71 -11.18 -4.36
C THR A 46 9.57 -10.29 -3.46
N PHE A 47 10.88 -10.23 -3.70
CA PHE A 47 11.82 -9.35 -3.00
C PHE A 47 11.50 -7.87 -3.24
N MET A 48 11.21 -7.49 -4.49
CA MET A 48 10.76 -6.14 -4.84
C MET A 48 9.46 -5.78 -4.14
N LYS A 49 8.48 -6.70 -4.06
CA LYS A 49 7.22 -6.47 -3.32
C LYS A 49 7.47 -6.30 -1.82
N PHE A 50 8.26 -7.19 -1.22
CA PHE A 50 8.65 -7.13 0.19
C PHE A 50 9.27 -5.77 0.54
N LEU A 51 10.30 -5.38 -0.21
CA LEU A 51 11.05 -4.14 0.03
C LEU A 51 10.18 -2.92 -0.28
N GLY A 52 9.37 -2.97 -1.34
CA GLY A 52 8.44 -1.90 -1.69
C GLY A 52 7.44 -1.60 -0.58
N PHE A 53 6.78 -2.64 -0.04
CA PHE A 53 5.86 -2.48 1.09
C PHE A 53 6.58 -2.04 2.38
N LEU A 54 7.81 -2.53 2.62
CA LEU A 54 8.60 -2.14 3.78
C LEU A 54 8.92 -0.64 3.75
N LEU A 55 9.42 -0.13 2.61
CA LEU A 55 9.77 1.28 2.45
C LEU A 55 8.56 2.20 2.62
N ILE A 56 7.43 1.83 2.03
CA ILE A 56 6.17 2.57 2.22
C ILE A 56 5.76 2.54 3.70
N GLY A 57 5.78 1.37 4.35
CA GLY A 57 5.50 1.27 5.79
C GLY A 57 6.38 2.19 6.64
N VAL A 58 7.68 2.22 6.37
CA VAL A 58 8.64 3.11 7.04
C VAL A 58 8.29 4.58 6.81
N THR A 59 7.90 5.00 5.60
CA THR A 59 7.48 6.40 5.37
C THR A 59 6.28 6.82 6.20
N PHE A 60 5.29 5.95 6.36
CA PHE A 60 4.14 6.25 7.23
C PHE A 60 4.54 6.35 8.70
N ILE A 61 5.49 5.53 9.16
CA ILE A 61 6.05 5.63 10.52
C ILE A 61 6.81 6.95 10.70
N LEU A 62 7.66 7.34 9.75
CA LEU A 62 8.41 8.60 9.81
C LEU A 62 7.46 9.82 9.86
N ASN A 63 6.40 9.79 9.05
CA ASN A 63 5.35 10.82 9.06
C ASN A 63 4.59 10.86 10.40
N LEU A 64 4.26 9.69 10.97
CA LEU A 64 3.57 9.58 12.26
C LEU A 64 4.43 10.12 13.43
N LEU A 65 5.74 9.86 13.38
CA LEU A 65 6.68 10.33 14.40
C LEU A 65 7.09 11.80 14.19
N HIS A 66 6.52 12.49 13.20
CA HIS A 66 6.85 13.87 12.82
C HIS A 66 8.35 14.09 12.58
N ILE A 67 9.07 13.06 12.11
CA ILE A 67 10.51 13.16 11.83
C ILE A 67 10.69 13.95 10.55
N SER A 68 11.29 15.15 10.67
CA SER A 68 11.35 16.17 9.61
C SER A 68 12.44 15.92 8.56
N TYR A 69 12.34 14.82 7.80
CA TYR A 69 13.15 14.57 6.60
C TYR A 69 12.27 14.44 5.36
N PRO A 70 11.68 15.54 4.85
CA PRO A 70 10.73 15.50 3.73
C PRO A 70 11.33 14.88 2.46
N VAL A 71 12.61 15.16 2.20
CA VAL A 71 13.36 14.57 1.07
C VAL A 71 13.47 13.05 1.23
N LEU A 72 13.82 12.56 2.43
CA LEU A 72 13.92 11.12 2.70
C LEU A 72 12.56 10.42 2.54
N ILE A 73 11.50 11.03 3.08
CA ILE A 73 10.13 10.52 2.98
C ILE A 73 9.72 10.41 1.51
N PHE A 74 9.99 11.46 0.72
CA PHE A 74 9.72 11.46 -0.71
C PHE A 74 10.46 10.32 -1.43
N TRP A 75 11.76 10.16 -1.18
CA TRP A 75 12.55 9.11 -1.83
C TRP A 75 12.12 7.70 -1.43
N PHE A 76 11.83 7.45 -0.16
CA PHE A 76 11.38 6.14 0.30
C PHE A 76 9.99 5.79 -0.25
N MET A 77 9.07 6.76 -0.28
CA MET A 77 7.72 6.53 -0.83
C MET A 77 7.80 6.25 -2.33
N SER A 78 8.57 7.07 -3.07
CA SER A 78 8.78 6.90 -4.51
C SER A 78 9.44 5.56 -4.82
N ALA A 79 10.56 5.24 -4.16
CA ALA A 79 11.27 3.99 -4.36
C ALA A 79 10.40 2.79 -4.01
N GLY A 80 9.62 2.88 -2.92
CA GLY A 80 8.68 1.86 -2.51
C GLY A 80 7.63 1.57 -3.58
N LEU A 81 6.95 2.60 -4.09
CA LEU A 81 5.94 2.47 -5.14
C LEU A 81 6.53 1.96 -6.47
N VAL A 82 7.71 2.43 -6.86
CA VAL A 82 8.41 1.93 -8.07
C VAL A 82 8.75 0.44 -7.94
N LEU A 83 9.28 0.02 -6.78
CA LEU A 83 9.59 -1.39 -6.52
C LEU A 83 8.34 -2.27 -6.55
N LEU A 84 7.24 -1.80 -5.96
CA LEU A 84 5.96 -2.52 -6.03
C LEU A 84 5.50 -2.69 -7.46
N PHE A 85 5.48 -1.61 -8.24
CA PHE A 85 5.07 -1.65 -9.64
C PHE A 85 5.92 -2.64 -10.45
N LEU A 86 7.25 -2.55 -10.35
CA LEU A 86 8.16 -3.49 -11.00
C LEU A 86 7.93 -4.93 -10.53
N GLY A 87 7.73 -5.14 -9.22
CA GLY A 87 7.44 -6.46 -8.66
C GLY A 87 6.16 -7.09 -9.21
N PHE A 88 5.13 -6.30 -9.50
CA PHE A 88 3.89 -6.80 -10.14
C PHE A 88 4.07 -6.99 -11.65
N ILE A 89 4.67 -6.04 -12.36
CA ILE A 89 4.81 -6.14 -13.82
C ILE A 89 5.81 -7.21 -14.27
N LEU A 90 6.88 -7.44 -13.51
CA LEU A 90 7.84 -8.50 -13.81
C LEU A 90 7.29 -9.91 -13.54
N ASP A 91 6.04 -10.04 -13.06
CA ASP A 91 5.40 -11.34 -12.99
C ASP A 91 5.29 -11.96 -14.40
N PRO A 92 5.66 -13.25 -14.58
CA PRO A 92 5.57 -13.93 -15.87
C PRO A 92 4.21 -13.79 -16.55
N LEU A 93 3.14 -13.74 -15.77
CA LEU A 93 1.75 -13.67 -16.24
C LEU A 93 1.28 -12.24 -16.53
N SER A 94 2.08 -11.21 -16.22
CA SER A 94 1.76 -9.85 -16.60
C SER A 94 1.91 -9.65 -18.10
N LYS A 95 0.87 -9.09 -18.73
CA LYS A 95 0.89 -8.66 -20.14
C LYS A 95 1.42 -7.24 -20.30
N LEU A 96 1.69 -6.55 -19.19
CA LEU A 96 2.05 -5.14 -19.14
C LEU A 96 3.57 -4.89 -19.03
N LYS A 97 4.40 -5.90 -19.33
CA LYS A 97 5.87 -5.80 -19.24
C LYS A 97 6.46 -4.63 -20.02
N PHE A 98 5.83 -4.22 -21.12
CA PHE A 98 6.22 -3.04 -21.90
C PHE A 98 6.13 -1.73 -21.11
N PHE A 99 5.30 -1.66 -20.05
CA PHE A 99 5.15 -0.49 -19.19
C PHE A 99 6.18 -0.43 -18.06
N ALA A 100 7.07 -1.43 -17.91
CA ALA A 100 8.13 -1.44 -16.89
C ALA A 100 9.00 -0.16 -16.83
N PRO A 101 9.37 0.52 -17.94
CA PRO A 101 10.19 1.73 -17.86
C PRO A 101 9.39 3.00 -17.50
N LEU A 102 8.05 2.99 -17.55
CA LEU A 102 7.23 4.19 -17.32
C LEU A 102 7.51 4.91 -15.98
N PRO A 103 7.70 4.22 -14.82
CA PRO A 103 8.01 4.91 -13.57
C PRO A 103 9.29 5.74 -13.64
N LEU A 104 10.29 5.29 -14.40
CA LEU A 104 11.54 6.01 -14.60
C LEU A 104 11.34 7.23 -15.52
N VAL A 105 10.42 7.12 -16.48
CA VAL A 105 10.04 8.24 -17.34
C VAL A 105 9.30 9.31 -16.56
N PHE A 106 8.42 8.97 -15.62
CA PHE A 106 7.67 9.95 -14.83
C PHE A 106 8.48 10.61 -13.71
N PHE A 107 9.48 9.91 -13.18
CA PHE A 107 10.32 10.37 -12.07
C PHE A 107 10.89 11.80 -12.22
N PRO A 108 11.41 12.23 -13.39
CA PRO A 108 11.92 13.59 -13.57
C PRO A 108 10.84 14.66 -13.80
N PHE A 109 9.59 14.29 -14.10
CA PHE A 109 8.55 15.24 -14.51
C PHE A 109 7.45 15.48 -13.47
N LEU A 110 7.28 14.56 -12.51
CA LEU A 110 6.23 14.65 -11.50
C LEU A 110 6.84 14.77 -10.11
N ASN A 111 6.29 15.67 -9.29
CA ASN A 111 6.71 15.89 -7.91
C ASN A 111 5.60 15.53 -6.92
N ASP A 112 6.02 15.15 -5.71
CA ASP A 112 5.17 14.91 -4.54
C ASP A 112 3.93 14.03 -4.83
N HIS A 113 2.76 14.50 -4.39
CA HIS A 113 1.48 13.78 -4.45
C HIS A 113 1.04 13.43 -5.88
N ILE A 114 1.44 14.19 -6.91
CA ILE A 114 1.12 13.83 -8.31
C ILE A 114 1.92 12.59 -8.72
N LEU A 115 3.21 12.52 -8.36
CA LEU A 115 4.03 11.34 -8.65
C LEU A 115 3.45 10.11 -7.93
N PHE A 116 3.07 10.25 -6.66
CA PHE A 116 2.46 9.16 -5.89
C PHE A 116 1.11 8.73 -6.45
N PHE A 117 0.27 9.67 -6.91
CA PHE A 117 -0.97 9.40 -7.64
C PHE A 117 -0.72 8.54 -8.88
N VAL A 118 0.23 8.93 -9.74
CA VAL A 118 0.52 8.19 -10.98
C VAL A 118 1.10 6.81 -10.67
N LEU A 119 2.07 6.71 -9.76
CA LEU A 119 2.69 5.42 -9.42
C LEU A 119 1.69 4.45 -8.77
N SER A 120 0.83 4.93 -7.87
CA SER A 120 -0.23 4.09 -7.27
C SER A 120 -1.28 3.66 -8.29
N LEU A 121 -1.67 4.55 -9.23
CA LEU A 121 -2.57 4.19 -10.33
C LEU A 121 -1.96 3.10 -11.23
N MET A 122 -0.66 3.22 -11.51
CA MET A 122 0.08 2.22 -12.28
C MET A 122 0.12 0.86 -11.57
N ILE A 123 0.32 0.84 -10.24
CA ILE A 123 0.21 -0.38 -9.43
C ILE A 123 -1.20 -0.96 -9.53
N THR A 124 -2.25 -0.14 -9.38
CA THR A 124 -3.65 -0.56 -9.52
C THR A 124 -3.89 -1.28 -10.84
N VAL A 125 -3.48 -0.68 -11.96
CA VAL A 125 -3.64 -1.27 -13.30
C VAL A 125 -2.87 -2.59 -13.40
N GLY A 126 -1.63 -2.64 -12.92
CA GLY A 126 -0.81 -3.86 -12.92
C GLY A 126 -1.45 -5.00 -12.11
N VAL A 127 -1.97 -4.69 -10.93
CA VAL A 127 -2.57 -5.67 -10.02
C VAL A 127 -3.90 -6.19 -10.56
N PHE A 128 -4.79 -5.31 -11.05
CA PHE A 128 -6.05 -5.77 -11.66
C PHE A 128 -5.82 -6.56 -12.94
N GLN A 129 -4.86 -6.15 -13.77
CA GLN A 129 -4.49 -6.92 -14.95
C GLN A 129 -4.02 -8.32 -14.56
N LEU A 130 -3.17 -8.43 -13.53
CA LEU A 130 -2.73 -9.72 -13.01
C LEU A 130 -3.88 -10.56 -12.46
N ALA A 131 -4.74 -9.97 -11.64
CA ALA A 131 -5.91 -10.64 -11.08
C ALA A 131 -6.81 -11.21 -12.18
N TYR A 132 -7.01 -10.44 -13.26
CA TYR A 132 -7.75 -10.88 -14.43
C TYR A 132 -7.06 -12.00 -15.19
N THR A 133 -5.77 -11.88 -15.51
CA THR A 133 -5.07 -12.90 -16.31
C THR A 133 -4.83 -14.21 -15.60
N THR A 134 -4.66 -14.17 -14.28
CA THR A 134 -4.32 -15.35 -13.48
C THR A 134 -5.55 -15.96 -12.81
N SER A 135 -6.71 -15.32 -12.93
CA SER A 135 -7.93 -15.63 -12.17
C SER A 135 -7.74 -15.62 -10.63
N HIS A 136 -6.62 -15.06 -10.14
CA HIS A 136 -6.33 -14.85 -8.73
C HIS A 136 -7.13 -13.66 -8.20
N ARG A 137 -8.40 -13.93 -7.89
CA ARG A 137 -9.33 -12.94 -7.29
C ARG A 137 -8.88 -12.46 -5.91
N ASP A 138 -7.97 -13.18 -5.27
CA ASP A 138 -7.30 -12.77 -4.04
C ASP A 138 -6.45 -11.51 -4.20
N LEU A 139 -6.08 -11.10 -5.42
CA LEU A 139 -5.37 -9.83 -5.65
C LEU A 139 -6.29 -8.60 -5.72
N ILE A 140 -7.62 -8.79 -5.82
CA ILE A 140 -8.59 -7.69 -5.94
C ILE A 140 -8.52 -6.71 -4.76
N PRO A 141 -8.46 -7.15 -3.48
CA PRO A 141 -8.34 -6.23 -2.35
C PRO A 141 -7.12 -5.31 -2.46
N LEU A 142 -5.99 -5.84 -2.97
CA LEU A 142 -4.78 -5.06 -3.18
C LEU A 142 -4.99 -4.01 -4.29
N GLY A 143 -5.60 -4.38 -5.41
CA GLY A 143 -5.96 -3.44 -6.48
C GLY A 143 -6.91 -2.33 -6.01
N VAL A 144 -7.96 -2.67 -5.28
CA VAL A 144 -8.92 -1.69 -4.71
C VAL A 144 -8.22 -0.74 -3.73
N SER A 145 -7.33 -1.27 -2.88
CA SER A 145 -6.60 -0.45 -1.91
C SER A 145 -5.69 0.57 -2.61
N PHE A 146 -4.98 0.16 -3.68
CA PHE A 146 -4.17 1.09 -4.46
C PHE A 146 -5.01 2.10 -5.25
N THR A 147 -6.23 1.75 -5.68
CA THR A 147 -7.18 2.74 -6.24
C THR A 147 -7.52 3.83 -5.22
N LEU A 148 -7.85 3.44 -3.99
CA LEU A 148 -8.16 4.38 -2.91
C LEU A 148 -6.96 5.26 -2.57
N ILE A 149 -5.76 4.67 -2.48
CA ILE A 149 -4.49 5.39 -2.27
C ILE A 149 -4.27 6.41 -3.39
N SER A 150 -4.44 6.00 -4.65
CA SER A 150 -4.27 6.88 -5.81
C SER A 150 -5.22 8.08 -5.74
N VAL A 151 -6.51 7.84 -5.53
CA VAL A 151 -7.48 8.93 -5.37
C VAL A 151 -7.11 9.81 -4.16
N GLY A 152 -6.66 9.22 -3.06
CA GLY A 152 -6.21 9.94 -1.86
C GLY A 152 -5.03 10.87 -2.13
N GLU A 153 -4.03 10.41 -2.86
CA GLU A 153 -2.88 11.22 -3.29
C GLU A 153 -3.31 12.39 -4.18
N TYR A 154 -4.22 12.15 -5.12
CA TYR A 154 -4.78 13.24 -5.91
C TYR A 154 -5.50 14.29 -5.03
N LEU A 155 -6.29 13.85 -4.03
CA LEU A 155 -6.95 14.77 -3.10
C LEU A 155 -5.94 15.55 -2.23
N PHE A 156 -4.84 14.93 -1.81
CA PHE A 156 -3.77 15.63 -1.09
C PHE A 156 -3.07 16.67 -1.97
N HIS A 157 -2.88 16.40 -3.26
CA HIS A 157 -2.36 17.39 -4.20
C HIS A 157 -3.26 18.64 -4.26
N LEU A 158 -4.58 18.48 -4.22
CA LEU A 158 -5.54 19.60 -4.22
C LEU A 158 -5.42 20.52 -2.99
N LYS A 159 -4.72 20.10 -1.92
CA LYS A 159 -4.41 20.96 -0.77
C LYS A 159 -3.64 22.22 -1.16
N GLY A 160 -2.84 22.15 -2.23
CA GLY A 160 -2.10 23.28 -2.79
C GLY A 160 -2.99 24.32 -3.48
N ILE A 161 -4.28 24.02 -3.70
CA ILE A 161 -5.25 24.89 -4.35
C ILE A 161 -6.21 25.42 -3.27
N GLU A 162 -6.15 26.72 -2.94
CA GLU A 162 -6.87 27.30 -1.80
C GLU A 162 -8.36 26.96 -1.76
N GLN A 163 -9.02 26.93 -2.93
CA GLN A 163 -10.46 26.64 -3.07
C GLN A 163 -10.82 25.18 -2.76
N LEU A 164 -9.86 24.26 -2.78
CA LEU A 164 -10.06 22.81 -2.65
C LEU A 164 -9.38 22.22 -1.40
N LYS A 165 -8.80 23.07 -0.54
CA LYS A 165 -8.03 22.66 0.64
C LYS A 165 -8.79 21.72 1.59
N GLN A 166 -10.11 21.88 1.70
CA GLN A 166 -10.96 21.04 2.55
C GLN A 166 -11.09 19.60 2.03
N LEU A 167 -10.93 19.36 0.72
CA LEU A 167 -11.01 18.02 0.13
C LEU A 167 -9.81 17.15 0.48
N ALA A 168 -8.68 17.73 0.88
CA ALA A 168 -7.49 16.98 1.28
C ALA A 168 -7.75 16.05 2.47
N VAL A 169 -8.67 16.42 3.36
CA VAL A 169 -9.07 15.58 4.51
C VAL A 169 -9.68 14.25 4.07
N ALA A 170 -10.42 14.25 2.95
CA ALA A 170 -10.98 13.02 2.39
C ALA A 170 -9.88 12.05 1.93
N GLY A 171 -8.67 12.53 1.62
CA GLY A 171 -7.50 11.70 1.37
C GLY A 171 -7.16 10.78 2.54
N SER A 172 -7.20 11.29 3.78
CA SER A 172 -6.94 10.48 4.98
C SER A 172 -7.99 9.39 5.21
N PHE A 173 -9.27 9.65 4.87
CA PHE A 173 -10.31 8.63 4.91
C PHE A 173 -10.07 7.52 3.87
N LEU A 174 -9.64 7.87 2.65
CA LEU A 174 -9.33 6.90 1.62
C LEU A 174 -8.16 5.99 2.02
N TYR A 175 -7.13 6.56 2.64
CA TYR A 175 -6.02 5.79 3.22
C TYR A 175 -6.46 4.87 4.36
N LEU A 176 -7.36 5.33 5.22
CA LEU A 176 -7.94 4.52 6.28
C LEU A 176 -8.72 3.32 5.71
N PHE A 177 -9.59 3.54 4.72
CA PHE A 177 -10.33 2.46 4.07
C PHE A 177 -9.42 1.50 3.30
N ALA A 178 -8.39 2.01 2.60
CA ALA A 178 -7.38 1.18 1.95
C ALA A 178 -6.68 0.26 2.96
N SER A 179 -6.30 0.81 4.11
CA SER A 179 -5.65 0.05 5.19
C SER A 179 -6.55 -1.04 5.76
N LEU A 180 -7.84 -0.75 5.97
CA LEU A 180 -8.80 -1.75 6.45
C LEU A 180 -8.97 -2.90 5.45
N ILE A 181 -9.02 -2.60 4.15
CA ILE A 181 -9.12 -3.62 3.09
C ILE A 181 -7.85 -4.49 3.08
N LEU A 182 -6.66 -3.87 3.13
CA LEU A 182 -5.39 -4.60 3.18
C LEU A 182 -5.27 -5.48 4.43
N LEU A 183 -5.68 -4.99 5.60
CA LEU A 183 -5.65 -5.76 6.84
C LEU A 183 -6.65 -6.92 6.81
N GLY A 184 -7.87 -6.70 6.34
CA GLY A 184 -8.87 -7.76 6.18
C GLY A 184 -8.40 -8.85 5.20
N TRP A 185 -7.73 -8.45 4.12
CA TRP A 185 -7.11 -9.37 3.18
C TRP A 185 -5.94 -10.15 3.81
N ALA A 186 -5.02 -9.45 4.48
CA ALA A 186 -3.89 -10.08 5.18
C ALA A 186 -4.36 -11.07 6.26
N TRP A 187 -5.39 -10.71 7.02
CA TRP A 187 -6.02 -11.58 8.01
C TRP A 187 -6.59 -12.84 7.37
N SER A 188 -7.29 -12.71 6.24
CA SER A 188 -7.85 -13.85 5.51
C SER A 188 -6.75 -14.83 5.09
N TYR A 189 -5.60 -14.33 4.63
CA TYR A 189 -4.44 -15.14 4.30
C TYR A 189 -3.84 -15.86 5.52
N ILE A 190 -3.62 -15.12 6.63
CA ILE A 190 -3.05 -15.67 7.86
C ILE A 190 -3.97 -16.76 8.45
N ALA A 191 -5.28 -16.51 8.48
CA ALA A 191 -6.27 -17.46 8.98
C ALA A 191 -6.25 -18.78 8.19
N LEU A 192 -6.20 -18.72 6.86
CA LEU A 192 -6.10 -19.91 6.02
C LEU A 192 -4.81 -20.71 6.29
N ARG A 193 -3.69 -20.00 6.47
CA ARG A 193 -2.40 -20.63 6.79
C ARG A 193 -2.42 -21.31 8.16
N LEU A 194 -2.99 -20.67 9.17
CA LEU A 194 -3.15 -21.27 10.51
C LEU A 194 -4.00 -22.54 10.47
N ILE A 195 -5.13 -22.52 9.75
CA ILE A 195 -5.98 -23.70 9.57
C ILE A 195 -5.20 -24.85 8.92
N TYR A 196 -4.41 -24.56 7.88
CA TYR A 196 -3.58 -25.56 7.20
C TYR A 196 -2.53 -26.18 8.14
N LEU A 197 -1.82 -25.35 8.92
CA LEU A 197 -0.81 -25.82 9.88
C LEU A 197 -1.42 -26.69 10.99
N LEU A 198 -2.57 -26.29 11.52
CA LEU A 198 -3.31 -27.07 12.53
C LEU A 198 -3.75 -28.43 11.99
N LYS A 199 -4.28 -28.48 10.75
CA LYS A 199 -4.64 -29.74 10.09
C LYS A 199 -3.43 -30.66 9.89
N ARG A 200 -2.29 -30.12 9.45
CA ARG A 200 -1.06 -30.90 9.25
C ARG A 200 -0.56 -31.52 10.56
N LYS A 201 -0.55 -30.75 11.65
CA LYS A 201 -0.13 -31.24 12.98
C LYS A 201 -1.02 -32.37 13.51
N LYS A 202 -2.34 -32.28 13.28
CA LYS A 202 -3.30 -33.34 13.66
C LYS A 202 -3.11 -34.63 12.85
N SER A 203 -2.74 -34.52 11.57
CA SER A 203 -2.48 -35.69 10.72
C SER A 203 -1.19 -36.42 11.12
N SER A 204 -0.15 -35.70 11.54
CA SER A 204 1.10 -36.32 11.99
C SER A 204 0.98 -37.02 13.35
N SER A 205 0.05 -36.59 14.21
CA SER A 205 -0.18 -37.24 15.52
C SER A 205 -1.07 -38.49 15.45
N LEU A 206 -1.69 -38.78 14.29
CA LEU A 206 -2.51 -39.97 14.06
C LEU A 206 -1.74 -41.10 13.35
N GLN A 207 -0.47 -40.86 13.00
CA GLN A 207 0.41 -41.80 12.29
C GLN A 207 1.56 -42.34 13.17
N GLY A 208 1.58 -42.01 14.47
CA GLY A 208 2.51 -42.55 15.46
C GLY A 208 1.73 -43.19 16.59
#